data_AF-A0A2P6W408-F1
#
_entry.id   AF-A0A2P6W408-F1
#
_cell.length_a   1.000
_cell.length_b   1.000
_cell.length_c   1.000
_cell.angle_alpha   90.00
_cell.angle_beta   90.00
_cell.angle_gamma   90.00
#
_symmetry.space_group_name_H-M   'P 1'
#
loop_
_entity.id
_entity.type
_entity.pdbx_description
1 polymer ?
#
loop_
_entity_poly.entity_id
_entity_poly.type
_entity_poly.pdbx_seq_one_letter_code
_entity_poly.pdbx_strand_id
1 'polypeptide(L)'
;SVRNYLKHTAIMNPYARVVLREPSGNKIEYPRVSKELPEKPKEIKPHLHGVELGVVMRMVENSSARTVSSFLQQEFTRVGRTSAQDICEEADIDDGRRPNTLNKDEIEELLDAAERVKLQSPPTDCLSPIGEDLVLKGLEKELNPEFSTAITRKPTVYNGKPFVVECGLAWGGDIDEEGSFDELRYANKVPLLYKKSACVTTKAIEEVSWNRYNISQTGNRPQGELYILVHIASVWVPFTSEGKEAIANYDPIRKEMKLALQEAGRKLGRYIGRKEKKEIQEKKRRQLTSYAEEMGPAIAELAGKGDPDEIENQIQKMVQEDYNPEQL
;
A
#
# COMPACT_ATOMS: atom_id res chain seq x y z
N SER A 1 22.20 -0.98 -1.65
CA SER A 1 23.09 -2.00 -1.04
C SER A 1 22.38 -3.33 -1.02
N VAL A 2 23.10 -4.44 -1.26
CA VAL A 2 22.57 -5.82 -1.22
C VAL A 2 21.84 -6.12 0.10
N ARG A 3 22.34 -5.58 1.22
CA ARG A 3 21.69 -5.73 2.54
C ARG A 3 20.27 -5.17 2.56
N ASN A 4 20.06 -3.94 2.03
CA ASN A 4 18.74 -3.32 2.00
C ASN A 4 17.77 -4.10 1.09
N TYR A 5 18.26 -4.62 -0.04
CA TYR A 5 17.45 -5.47 -0.91
C TYR A 5 16.94 -6.70 -0.16
N LEU A 6 17.82 -7.37 0.58
CA LEU A 6 17.45 -8.56 1.36
C LEU A 6 16.57 -8.22 2.56
N LYS A 7 16.82 -7.10 3.26
CA LYS A 7 15.93 -6.61 4.33
C LYS A 7 14.52 -6.36 3.79
N HIS A 8 14.39 -5.61 2.71
CA HIS A 8 13.08 -5.32 2.11
C HIS A 8 12.41 -6.60 1.57
N THR A 9 13.18 -7.50 0.98
CA THR A 9 12.66 -8.80 0.53
C THR A 9 12.14 -9.62 1.71
N ALA A 10 12.83 -9.61 2.85
CA ALA A 10 12.40 -10.29 4.06
C ALA A 10 11.13 -9.68 4.68
N ILE A 11 10.98 -8.35 4.65
CA ILE A 11 9.75 -7.65 5.06
C ILE A 11 8.58 -8.11 4.20
N MET A 12 8.76 -8.11 2.88
CA MET A 12 7.68 -8.43 1.94
C MET A 12 7.33 -9.92 1.90
N ASN A 13 8.24 -10.79 2.33
CA ASN A 13 8.10 -12.24 2.29
C ASN A 13 8.32 -12.83 3.69
N PRO A 14 7.42 -12.56 4.66
CA PRO A 14 7.55 -13.02 6.05
C PRO A 14 7.51 -14.56 6.18
N TYR A 15 7.06 -15.25 5.13
CA TYR A 15 7.04 -16.70 5.03
C TYR A 15 8.37 -17.32 4.56
N ALA A 16 9.34 -16.50 4.15
CA ALA A 16 10.66 -16.94 3.70
C ALA A 16 11.71 -16.77 4.80
N ARG A 17 12.71 -17.66 4.80
CA ARG A 17 13.95 -17.50 5.57
C ARG A 17 15.04 -17.05 4.61
N VAL A 18 15.67 -15.92 4.89
CA VAL A 18 16.74 -15.36 4.06
C VAL A 18 18.04 -15.35 4.85
N VAL A 19 19.11 -15.92 4.30
CA VAL A 19 20.43 -15.95 4.94
C VAL A 19 21.44 -15.35 3.98
N LEU A 20 22.04 -14.23 4.35
CA LEU A 20 23.17 -13.63 3.65
C LEU A 20 24.48 -14.10 4.31
N ARG A 21 25.38 -14.66 3.51
CA ARG A 21 26.77 -14.89 3.89
C ARG A 21 27.64 -13.93 3.09
N GLU A 22 28.27 -12.99 3.77
CA GLU A 22 29.12 -12.00 3.13
C GLU A 22 30.53 -12.54 2.89
N PRO A 23 31.27 -11.98 1.91
CA PRO A 23 32.68 -12.34 1.69
C PRO A 23 33.57 -12.13 2.92
N SER A 24 33.20 -11.21 3.82
CA SER A 24 33.90 -10.96 5.09
C SER A 24 33.70 -12.06 6.15
N GLY A 25 32.83 -13.04 5.89
CA GLY A 25 32.46 -14.08 6.85
C GLY A 25 31.26 -13.70 7.74
N ASN A 26 30.76 -12.47 7.65
CA ASN A 26 29.54 -12.06 8.36
C ASN A 26 28.33 -12.87 7.85
N LYS A 27 27.51 -13.34 8.78
CA LYS A 27 26.25 -14.00 8.48
C LYS A 27 25.10 -13.13 9.01
N ILE A 28 24.21 -12.72 8.11
CA ILE A 28 22.98 -12.02 8.44
C ILE A 28 21.82 -12.96 8.15
N GLU A 29 20.92 -13.14 9.10
CA GLU A 29 19.80 -14.06 8.99
C GLU A 29 18.48 -13.34 9.28
N TYR A 30 17.56 -13.42 8.34
CA TYR A 30 16.19 -12.96 8.46
C TYR A 30 15.29 -14.21 8.58
N PRO A 31 14.86 -14.58 9.81
CA PRO A 31 14.08 -15.80 10.03
C PRO A 31 12.69 -15.71 9.40
N ARG A 32 12.03 -16.84 9.11
CA ARG A 32 10.62 -16.81 8.73
C ARG A 32 9.75 -16.58 9.97
N VAL A 33 8.65 -15.83 9.82
CA VAL A 33 7.67 -15.60 10.90
C VAL A 33 6.28 -16.14 10.58
N SER A 34 6.03 -16.50 9.31
CA SER A 34 4.79 -17.18 8.92
C SER A 34 5.06 -18.49 8.16
N LYS A 35 4.12 -19.44 8.29
CA LYS A 35 4.03 -20.63 7.44
C LYS A 35 3.03 -20.48 6.31
N GLU A 36 2.15 -19.50 6.41
CA GLU A 36 1.09 -19.22 5.45
C GLU A 36 1.69 -18.56 4.21
N LEU A 37 1.29 -19.07 3.06
CA LEU A 37 1.68 -18.53 1.76
C LEU A 37 0.49 -17.76 1.18
N PRO A 38 0.73 -16.64 0.48
CA PRO A 38 -0.30 -15.99 -0.29
C PRO A 38 -0.84 -16.92 -1.39
N GLU A 39 -2.07 -16.67 -1.83
CA GLU A 39 -2.68 -17.40 -2.93
C GLU A 39 -1.80 -17.37 -4.18
N LYS A 40 -1.77 -18.44 -4.95
CA LYS A 40 -0.97 -18.49 -6.19
C LYS A 40 -1.64 -17.66 -7.28
N PRO A 41 -0.88 -16.86 -8.04
CA PRO A 41 -1.44 -16.15 -9.18
C PRO A 41 -1.92 -17.17 -10.22
N LYS A 42 -2.94 -16.78 -10.99
CA LYS A 42 -3.46 -17.57 -12.11
C LYS A 42 -3.11 -16.89 -13.42
N GLU A 43 -2.79 -17.67 -14.43
CA GLU A 43 -2.59 -17.15 -15.77
C GLU A 43 -3.93 -16.70 -16.36
N ILE A 44 -3.92 -15.55 -17.03
CA ILE A 44 -5.06 -15.04 -17.77
C ILE A 44 -4.64 -14.61 -19.17
N LYS A 45 -5.57 -14.71 -20.10
CA LYS A 45 -5.43 -14.13 -21.43
C LYS A 45 -5.41 -12.60 -21.36
N PRO A 46 -4.74 -11.92 -22.29
CA PRO A 46 -4.75 -10.47 -22.34
C PRO A 46 -6.16 -9.92 -22.54
N HIS A 47 -6.40 -8.71 -22.06
CA HIS A 47 -7.63 -7.97 -22.33
C HIS A 47 -7.40 -7.01 -23.50
N LEU A 48 -8.40 -6.83 -24.38
CA LEU A 48 -8.27 -5.99 -25.58
C LEU A 48 -7.86 -4.54 -25.28
N HIS A 49 -8.53 -3.87 -24.34
CA HIS A 49 -8.12 -2.51 -23.88
C HIS A 49 -6.69 -2.39 -23.31
N GLY A 50 -5.96 -3.49 -23.15
CA GLY A 50 -4.62 -3.48 -22.57
C GLY A 50 -3.51 -3.96 -23.49
N VAL A 51 -3.83 -4.32 -24.74
CA VAL A 51 -2.84 -4.78 -25.72
C VAL A 51 -2.43 -3.66 -26.67
N GLU A 52 -1.20 -3.74 -27.15
CA GLU A 52 -0.65 -2.82 -28.13
C GLU A 52 -0.67 -3.47 -29.52
N LEU A 53 -0.71 -2.65 -30.58
CA LEU A 53 -0.72 -3.08 -31.98
C LEU A 53 0.31 -4.19 -32.27
N GLY A 54 1.57 -3.97 -31.87
CA GLY A 54 2.64 -4.93 -32.12
C GLY A 54 2.51 -6.27 -31.37
N VAL A 55 1.69 -6.33 -30.32
CA VAL A 55 1.33 -7.58 -29.64
C VAL A 55 0.23 -8.29 -30.42
N VAL A 56 -0.81 -7.56 -30.84
CA VAL A 56 -1.91 -8.14 -31.62
C VAL A 56 -1.43 -8.67 -32.96
N MET A 57 -0.55 -7.95 -33.67
CA MET A 57 0.06 -8.44 -34.91
C MET A 57 0.74 -9.80 -34.70
N ARG A 58 1.55 -9.92 -33.63
CA ARG A 58 2.18 -11.20 -33.27
C ARG A 58 1.17 -12.27 -32.90
N MET A 59 0.10 -11.92 -32.20
CA MET A 59 -0.96 -12.87 -31.87
C MET A 59 -1.70 -13.36 -33.11
N VAL A 60 -1.98 -12.47 -34.07
CA VAL A 60 -2.61 -12.79 -35.36
C VAL A 60 -1.73 -13.74 -36.17
N GLU A 61 -0.42 -13.48 -36.26
CA GLU A 61 0.55 -14.34 -36.97
C GLU A 61 0.63 -15.75 -36.38
N ASN A 62 0.49 -15.88 -35.06
CA ASN A 62 0.59 -17.16 -34.35
C ASN A 62 -0.77 -17.82 -34.09
N SER A 63 -1.87 -17.19 -34.47
CA SER A 63 -3.22 -17.68 -34.18
C SER A 63 -3.60 -18.87 -35.07
N SER A 64 -4.28 -19.84 -34.48
CA SER A 64 -4.90 -20.97 -35.19
C SER A 64 -6.37 -20.72 -35.55
N ALA A 65 -6.92 -19.55 -35.20
CA ALA A 65 -8.32 -19.23 -35.41
C ALA A 65 -8.64 -19.08 -36.92
N ARG A 66 -9.81 -19.60 -37.31
CA ARG A 66 -10.26 -19.57 -38.71
C ARG A 66 -10.95 -18.26 -39.10
N THR A 67 -11.46 -17.51 -38.12
CA THR A 67 -12.20 -16.28 -38.33
C THR A 67 -11.75 -15.20 -37.35
N VAL A 68 -11.86 -13.91 -37.69
CA VAL A 68 -11.55 -12.79 -36.79
C VAL A 68 -12.38 -12.88 -35.52
N SER A 69 -13.68 -13.16 -35.65
CA SER A 69 -14.56 -13.36 -34.48
C SER A 69 -14.06 -14.46 -33.54
N SER A 70 -13.59 -15.58 -34.10
CA SER A 70 -13.03 -16.69 -33.30
C SER A 70 -11.70 -16.33 -32.66
N PHE A 71 -10.86 -15.54 -33.34
CA PHE A 71 -9.60 -15.04 -32.78
C PHE A 71 -9.85 -14.16 -31.57
N LEU A 72 -10.75 -13.18 -31.69
CA LEU A 72 -11.09 -12.26 -30.60
C LEU A 72 -11.60 -13.00 -29.36
N GLN A 73 -12.43 -14.03 -29.55
CA GLN A 73 -12.96 -14.86 -28.45
C GLN A 73 -11.91 -15.80 -27.83
N GLN A 74 -11.00 -16.34 -28.64
CA GLN A 74 -10.03 -17.33 -28.17
C GLN A 74 -8.81 -16.70 -27.53
N GLU A 75 -8.35 -15.55 -28.02
CA GLU A 75 -7.06 -15.00 -27.58
C GLU A 75 -7.19 -13.94 -26.49
N PHE A 76 -8.39 -13.38 -26.30
CA PHE A 76 -8.63 -12.31 -25.32
C PHE A 76 -9.60 -12.74 -24.23
N THR A 77 -9.37 -12.23 -23.02
CA THR A 77 -10.31 -12.41 -21.92
C THR A 77 -11.52 -11.49 -22.08
N ARG A 78 -12.68 -11.93 -21.60
CA ARG A 78 -13.93 -11.14 -21.56
C ARG A 78 -14.48 -10.69 -22.92
N VAL A 79 -14.10 -11.39 -23.98
CA VAL A 79 -14.68 -11.21 -25.33
C VAL A 79 -15.57 -12.40 -25.64
N GLY A 80 -16.88 -12.15 -25.66
CA GLY A 80 -17.88 -13.12 -26.10
C GLY A 80 -18.21 -12.98 -27.58
N ARG A 81 -19.13 -13.81 -28.07
CA ARG A 81 -19.58 -13.77 -29.48
C ARG A 81 -20.14 -12.40 -29.88
N THR A 82 -21.05 -11.85 -29.06
CA THR A 82 -21.66 -10.54 -29.32
C THR A 82 -20.62 -9.44 -29.36
N SER A 83 -19.77 -9.34 -28.33
CA SER A 83 -18.71 -8.33 -28.30
C SER A 83 -17.72 -8.46 -29.45
N ALA A 84 -17.39 -9.68 -29.88
CA ALA A 84 -16.53 -9.90 -31.05
C ALA A 84 -17.19 -9.40 -32.33
N GLN A 85 -18.51 -9.62 -32.50
CA GLN A 85 -19.26 -9.10 -33.65
C GLN A 85 -19.37 -7.58 -33.60
N ASP A 86 -19.70 -7.01 -32.45
CA ASP A 86 -19.77 -5.55 -32.26
C ASP A 86 -18.43 -4.87 -32.60
N ILE A 87 -17.31 -5.48 -32.21
CA ILE A 87 -15.96 -4.97 -32.54
C ILE A 87 -15.69 -5.05 -34.05
N CYS A 88 -16.03 -6.18 -34.68
CA CYS A 88 -15.86 -6.35 -36.13
C CYS A 88 -16.74 -5.35 -36.93
N GLU A 89 -17.98 -5.14 -36.50
CA GLU A 89 -18.91 -4.19 -37.13
C GLU A 89 -18.43 -2.75 -36.98
N GLU A 90 -17.98 -2.34 -35.78
CA GLU A 90 -17.44 -1.00 -35.53
C GLU A 90 -16.13 -0.74 -36.31
N ALA A 91 -15.35 -1.79 -36.59
CA ALA A 91 -14.12 -1.72 -37.37
C ALA A 91 -14.34 -1.89 -38.90
N ASP A 92 -15.58 -2.10 -39.37
CA ASP A 92 -15.90 -2.42 -40.77
C ASP A 92 -15.11 -3.63 -41.33
N ILE A 93 -14.91 -4.66 -40.48
CA ILE A 93 -14.17 -5.89 -40.83
C ILE A 93 -15.11 -7.09 -40.79
N ASP A 94 -15.09 -7.87 -41.88
CA ASP A 94 -15.84 -9.13 -41.95
C ASP A 94 -15.40 -10.12 -40.85
N ASP A 95 -16.35 -10.50 -39.99
CA ASP A 95 -16.12 -11.33 -38.81
C ASP A 95 -15.70 -12.77 -39.17
N GLY A 96 -16.06 -13.21 -40.39
CA GLY A 96 -15.72 -14.50 -41.00
C GLY A 96 -14.35 -14.54 -41.68
N ARG A 97 -13.70 -13.39 -41.89
CA ARG A 97 -12.39 -13.30 -42.54
C ARG A 97 -11.31 -14.00 -41.72
N ARG A 98 -10.27 -14.52 -42.37
CA ARG A 98 -9.14 -15.13 -41.67
C ARG A 98 -8.26 -14.07 -40.98
N PRO A 99 -7.94 -14.20 -39.68
CA PRO A 99 -7.14 -13.21 -38.96
C PRO A 99 -5.80 -12.90 -39.62
N ASN A 100 -5.09 -13.93 -40.09
CA ASN A 100 -3.78 -13.81 -40.72
C ASN A 100 -3.76 -13.08 -42.08
N THR A 101 -4.93 -12.68 -42.59
CA THR A 101 -5.04 -11.86 -43.81
C THR A 101 -5.22 -10.38 -43.51
N LEU A 102 -5.34 -9.99 -42.23
CA LEU A 102 -5.47 -8.60 -41.83
C LEU A 102 -4.12 -7.88 -42.00
N ASN A 103 -4.17 -6.68 -42.57
CA ASN A 103 -3.02 -5.80 -42.64
C ASN A 103 -2.85 -4.99 -41.34
N LYS A 104 -1.78 -4.20 -41.25
CA LYS A 104 -1.48 -3.42 -40.04
C LYS A 104 -2.59 -2.41 -39.71
N ASP A 105 -3.09 -1.71 -40.71
CA ASP A 105 -4.08 -0.63 -40.54
C ASP A 105 -5.42 -1.22 -40.08
N GLU A 106 -5.83 -2.37 -40.64
CA GLU A 106 -7.01 -3.12 -40.21
C GLU A 106 -6.91 -3.62 -38.74
N ILE A 107 -5.71 -4.00 -38.29
CA ILE A 107 -5.49 -4.41 -36.89
C ILE A 107 -5.54 -3.18 -35.96
N GLU A 108 -5.06 -2.03 -36.41
CA GLU A 108 -5.18 -0.76 -35.68
C GLU A 108 -6.65 -0.34 -35.55
N GLU A 109 -7.44 -0.45 -36.62
CA GLU A 109 -8.89 -0.22 -36.61
C GLU A 109 -9.63 -1.16 -35.65
N LEU A 110 -9.26 -2.44 -35.58
CA LEU A 110 -9.82 -3.38 -34.58
C LEU A 110 -9.54 -2.95 -33.14
N LEU A 111 -8.35 -2.42 -32.87
CA LEU A 111 -7.98 -1.97 -31.52
C LEU A 111 -8.75 -0.71 -31.13
N ASP A 112 -8.85 0.26 -32.05
CA ASP A 112 -9.62 1.48 -31.84
C ASP A 112 -11.12 1.17 -31.64
N ALA A 113 -11.67 0.25 -32.44
CA ALA A 113 -13.04 -0.24 -32.26
C ALA A 113 -13.23 -0.92 -30.90
N ALA A 114 -12.25 -1.72 -30.47
CA ALA A 114 -12.30 -2.37 -29.17
C ALA A 114 -12.28 -1.38 -28.00
N GLU A 115 -11.72 -0.17 -28.13
CA GLU A 115 -11.82 0.88 -27.10
C GLU A 115 -13.22 1.50 -27.00
N ARG A 116 -13.95 1.57 -28.12
CA ARG A 116 -15.31 2.12 -28.19
C ARG A 116 -16.37 1.13 -27.73
N VAL A 117 -16.14 -0.16 -27.98
CA VAL A 117 -17.04 -1.23 -27.55
C VAL A 117 -16.92 -1.48 -26.05
N LYS A 118 -18.06 -1.56 -25.37
CA LYS A 118 -18.12 -1.80 -23.93
C LYS A 118 -17.81 -3.26 -23.60
N LEU A 119 -16.56 -3.54 -23.21
CA LEU A 119 -16.13 -4.85 -22.74
C LEU A 119 -16.31 -5.01 -21.23
N GLN A 120 -16.48 -6.26 -20.79
CA GLN A 120 -16.49 -6.59 -19.36
C GLN A 120 -15.08 -6.45 -18.78
N SER A 121 -14.97 -5.98 -17.53
CA SER A 121 -13.68 -5.86 -16.87
C SER A 121 -12.94 -7.21 -16.76
N PRO A 122 -11.61 -7.21 -16.90
CA PRO A 122 -10.80 -8.42 -16.80
C PRO A 122 -10.98 -9.12 -15.45
N PRO A 123 -10.78 -10.44 -15.38
CA PRO A 123 -10.77 -11.17 -14.11
C PRO A 123 -9.72 -10.59 -13.15
N THR A 124 -10.08 -10.47 -11.88
CA THR A 124 -9.19 -9.93 -10.83
C THR A 124 -8.66 -11.01 -9.88
N ASP A 125 -9.18 -12.24 -9.98
CA ASP A 125 -8.77 -13.41 -9.20
C ASP A 125 -7.45 -14.04 -9.68
N CYS A 126 -6.80 -13.42 -10.67
CA CYS A 126 -5.50 -13.82 -11.18
C CYS A 126 -4.34 -13.27 -10.35
N LEU A 127 -4.60 -12.28 -9.50
CA LEU A 127 -3.59 -11.58 -8.72
C LEU A 127 -3.22 -12.34 -7.45
N SER A 128 -2.00 -12.11 -6.98
CA SER A 128 -1.46 -12.68 -5.74
C SER A 128 -0.94 -11.55 -4.85
N PRO A 129 -1.84 -10.79 -4.18
CA PRO A 129 -1.42 -9.87 -3.13
C PRO A 129 -0.75 -10.61 -1.97
N ILE A 130 -0.03 -9.90 -1.10
CA ILE A 130 0.54 -10.50 0.11
C ILE A 130 -0.53 -10.71 1.18
N GLY A 131 -1.44 -9.75 1.35
CA GLY A 131 -2.47 -9.72 2.38
C GLY A 131 -2.04 -8.92 3.62
N GLU A 132 -3.02 -8.31 4.28
CA GLU A 132 -2.83 -7.41 5.42
C GLU A 132 -2.03 -8.05 6.56
N ASP A 133 -2.38 -9.29 6.95
CA ASP A 133 -1.72 -10.01 8.04
C ASP A 133 -0.23 -10.26 7.78
N LEU A 134 0.12 -10.69 6.55
CA LEU A 134 1.50 -10.95 6.20
C LEU A 134 2.31 -9.64 6.07
N VAL A 135 1.72 -8.58 5.50
CA VAL A 135 2.37 -7.26 5.49
C VAL A 135 2.67 -6.77 6.91
N LEU A 136 1.71 -6.92 7.83
CA LEU A 136 1.85 -6.51 9.22
C LEU A 136 2.97 -7.29 9.93
N LYS A 137 2.96 -8.62 9.84
CA LYS A 137 4.03 -9.49 10.37
C LYS A 137 5.41 -9.14 9.81
N GLY A 138 5.47 -8.77 8.53
CA GLY A 138 6.70 -8.35 7.87
C GLY A 138 7.27 -7.05 8.43
N LEU A 139 6.41 -6.05 8.67
CA LEU A 139 6.79 -4.77 9.26
C LEU A 139 7.23 -4.94 10.72
N GLU A 140 6.45 -5.66 11.53
CA GLU A 140 6.72 -5.84 12.96
C GLU A 140 8.05 -6.52 13.22
N LYS A 141 8.34 -7.57 12.45
CA LYS A 141 9.56 -8.36 12.59
C LYS A 141 10.85 -7.56 12.38
N GLU A 142 10.86 -6.67 11.37
CA GLU A 142 12.11 -6.05 10.88
C GLU A 142 12.28 -4.60 11.35
N LEU A 143 11.20 -3.97 11.82
CA LEU A 143 11.17 -2.57 12.26
C LEU A 143 10.83 -2.41 13.75
N ASN A 144 10.26 -3.44 14.39
CA ASN A 144 9.83 -3.40 15.80
C ASN A 144 9.10 -2.09 16.18
N PRO A 145 8.02 -1.73 15.45
CA PRO A 145 7.35 -0.46 15.64
C PRO A 145 6.45 -0.47 16.89
N GLU A 146 6.19 0.71 17.43
CA GLU A 146 5.19 0.88 18.49
C GLU A 146 3.77 0.63 17.97
N PHE A 147 3.51 1.04 16.72
CA PHE A 147 2.24 0.80 16.04
C PHE A 147 2.45 0.38 14.59
N SER A 148 1.72 -0.64 14.15
CA SER A 148 1.70 -1.14 12.78
C SER A 148 0.26 -1.21 12.26
N THR A 149 0.07 -0.98 10.96
CA THR A 149 -1.20 -1.27 10.28
C THR A 149 -0.95 -1.62 8.84
N ALA A 150 -1.77 -2.50 8.28
CA ALA A 150 -1.81 -2.80 6.84
C ALA A 150 -3.23 -2.61 6.28
N ILE A 151 -3.31 -2.37 4.98
CA ILE A 151 -4.54 -2.30 4.18
C ILE A 151 -4.30 -2.98 2.85
N THR A 152 -5.17 -3.91 2.47
CA THR A 152 -5.23 -4.50 1.13
C THR A 152 -6.50 -4.02 0.46
N ARG A 153 -6.36 -3.21 -0.58
CA ARG A 153 -7.51 -2.65 -1.30
C ARG A 153 -8.17 -3.69 -2.19
N LYS A 154 -9.41 -3.43 -2.57
CA LYS A 154 -10.09 -4.24 -3.59
C LYS A 154 -9.35 -4.12 -4.94
N PRO A 155 -9.25 -5.19 -5.72
CA PRO A 155 -8.67 -5.13 -7.05
C PRO A 155 -9.40 -4.12 -7.94
N THR A 156 -8.63 -3.35 -8.70
CA THR A 156 -9.12 -2.41 -9.71
C THR A 156 -8.40 -2.68 -11.04
N VAL A 157 -8.72 -1.93 -12.09
CA VAL A 157 -8.20 -2.15 -13.44
C VAL A 157 -7.65 -0.84 -13.99
N TYR A 158 -6.49 -0.90 -14.64
CA TYR A 158 -5.97 0.20 -15.43
C TYR A 158 -5.60 -0.33 -16.83
N ASN A 159 -6.05 0.34 -17.88
CA ASN A 159 -5.74 -0.04 -19.28
C ASN A 159 -5.86 -1.56 -19.54
N GLY A 160 -7.01 -2.15 -19.20
CA GLY A 160 -7.28 -3.60 -19.34
C GLY A 160 -6.48 -4.53 -18.42
N LYS A 161 -5.67 -4.00 -17.49
CA LYS A 161 -4.79 -4.78 -16.61
C LYS A 161 -5.28 -4.70 -15.16
N PRO A 162 -5.69 -5.83 -14.54
CA PRO A 162 -6.09 -5.85 -13.15
C PRO A 162 -4.88 -5.61 -12.24
N PHE A 163 -5.08 -4.82 -11.19
CA PHE A 163 -4.08 -4.58 -10.15
C PHE A 163 -4.71 -4.46 -8.76
N VAL A 164 -3.91 -4.72 -7.73
CA VAL A 164 -4.24 -4.51 -6.32
C VAL A 164 -3.15 -3.63 -5.72
N VAL A 165 -3.56 -2.72 -4.83
CA VAL A 165 -2.65 -1.93 -4.01
C VAL A 165 -2.75 -2.38 -2.57
N GLU A 166 -1.59 -2.56 -1.94
CA GLU A 166 -1.47 -2.79 -0.51
C GLU A 166 -0.60 -1.69 0.08
N CYS A 167 -0.95 -1.23 1.27
CA CYS A 167 -0.11 -0.32 2.02
C CYS A 167 0.08 -0.79 3.44
N GLY A 168 1.20 -0.41 4.03
CA GLY A 168 1.49 -0.64 5.44
C GLY A 168 2.13 0.60 6.05
N LEU A 169 1.76 0.93 7.27
CA LEU A 169 2.39 2.00 8.05
C LEU A 169 2.96 1.38 9.32
N ALA A 170 4.18 1.77 9.66
CA ALA A 170 4.84 1.43 10.91
C ALA A 170 5.36 2.73 11.54
N TRP A 171 5.05 2.92 12.83
CA TRP A 171 5.32 4.16 13.56
C TRP A 171 5.96 3.90 14.93
N GLY A 172 6.97 4.70 15.27
CA GLY A 172 7.71 4.63 16.54
C GLY A 172 8.54 3.37 16.74
N GLY A 173 9.00 3.13 17.96
CA GLY A 173 9.79 1.95 18.33
C GLY A 173 11.27 2.11 17.98
N ASP A 174 11.83 1.15 17.24
CA ASP A 174 13.24 1.22 16.78
C ASP A 174 13.41 2.02 15.48
N ILE A 175 12.39 2.79 15.09
CA ILE A 175 12.39 3.65 13.90
C ILE A 175 13.02 4.99 14.26
N ASP A 176 13.93 5.48 13.41
CA ASP A 176 14.64 6.73 13.63
C ASP A 176 13.67 7.95 13.63
N GLU A 177 13.80 8.82 14.64
CA GLU A 177 13.06 10.08 14.77
C GLU A 177 13.59 11.15 13.79
N GLU A 178 14.86 11.06 13.38
CA GLU A 178 15.51 12.08 12.59
C GLU A 178 15.25 11.93 11.09
N GLY A 179 14.48 12.88 10.54
CA GLY A 179 14.37 13.12 9.11
C GLY A 179 12.94 12.95 8.55
N SER A 180 12.91 12.73 7.24
CA SER A 180 11.67 12.40 6.52
C SER A 180 11.32 10.93 6.73
N PHE A 181 10.09 10.56 6.38
CA PHE A 181 9.67 9.15 6.33
C PHE A 181 10.59 8.25 5.48
N ASP A 182 10.64 6.97 5.87
CA ASP A 182 11.22 5.89 5.06
C ASP A 182 10.16 5.23 4.18
N GLU A 183 10.51 5.01 2.91
CA GLU A 183 9.60 4.43 1.91
C GLU A 183 10.05 3.04 1.47
N LEU A 184 9.18 2.05 1.66
CA LEU A 184 9.34 0.70 1.15
C LEU A 184 8.41 0.50 -0.06
N ARG A 185 9.00 0.49 -1.26
CA ARG A 185 8.27 0.36 -2.52
C ARG A 185 8.37 -1.05 -3.05
N TYR A 186 7.24 -1.63 -3.44
CA TYR A 186 7.19 -2.98 -4.00
C TYR A 186 6.34 -3.06 -5.27
N ALA A 187 6.82 -3.85 -6.22
CA ALA A 187 6.06 -4.26 -7.40
C ALA A 187 6.11 -5.78 -7.51
N ASN A 188 4.95 -6.45 -7.53
CA ASN A 188 4.85 -7.92 -7.59
C ASN A 188 5.78 -8.62 -6.59
N LYS A 189 5.75 -8.19 -5.32
CA LYS A 189 6.57 -8.71 -4.20
C LYS A 189 8.09 -8.46 -4.32
N VAL A 190 8.53 -7.67 -5.29
CA VAL A 190 9.94 -7.29 -5.50
C VAL A 190 10.18 -5.86 -4.99
N PRO A 191 11.20 -5.62 -4.15
CA PRO A 191 11.52 -4.29 -3.67
C PRO A 191 12.16 -3.41 -4.74
N LEU A 192 11.74 -2.14 -4.78
CA LEU A 192 12.29 -1.11 -5.66
C LEU A 192 13.17 -0.15 -4.84
N LEU A 193 14.48 -0.16 -5.09
CA LEU A 193 15.43 0.60 -4.26
C LEU A 193 15.82 1.95 -4.86
N TYR A 194 15.85 2.06 -6.19
CA TYR A 194 16.38 3.24 -6.88
C TYR A 194 15.28 4.11 -7.49
N LYS A 195 15.64 5.33 -7.94
CA LYS A 195 14.73 6.27 -8.63
C LYS A 195 13.43 6.61 -7.87
N LYS A 196 13.51 6.81 -6.55
CA LYS A 196 12.35 7.17 -5.70
C LYS A 196 11.56 8.37 -6.26
N SER A 197 12.23 9.47 -6.60
CA SER A 197 11.59 10.71 -7.09
C SER A 197 10.73 10.53 -8.36
N ALA A 198 11.05 9.55 -9.20
CA ALA A 198 10.29 9.29 -10.44
C ALA A 198 9.09 8.35 -10.22
N CYS A 199 9.00 7.69 -9.06
CA CYS A 199 8.04 6.63 -8.79
C CYS A 199 6.67 7.19 -8.39
N VAL A 200 5.60 6.57 -8.90
CA VAL A 200 4.22 6.94 -8.54
C VAL A 200 3.93 6.74 -7.05
N THR A 201 4.60 5.81 -6.37
CA THR A 201 4.42 5.57 -4.93
C THR A 201 4.80 6.80 -4.11
N THR A 202 5.97 7.39 -4.39
CA THR A 202 6.45 8.60 -3.71
C THR A 202 5.52 9.77 -3.99
N LYS A 203 5.06 9.92 -5.24
CA LYS A 203 4.07 10.94 -5.61
C LYS A 203 2.75 10.75 -4.89
N ALA A 204 2.28 9.51 -4.74
CA ALA A 204 1.05 9.20 -4.01
C ALA A 204 1.18 9.52 -2.52
N ILE A 205 2.34 9.27 -1.91
CA ILE A 205 2.62 9.65 -0.51
C ILE A 205 2.64 11.16 -0.34
N GLU A 206 3.28 11.89 -1.25
CA GLU A 206 3.32 13.35 -1.23
C GLU A 206 1.95 14.00 -1.48
N GLU A 207 1.03 13.30 -2.15
CA GLU A 207 -0.34 13.78 -2.39
C GLU A 207 -1.27 13.64 -1.16
N VAL A 208 -0.84 12.93 -0.13
CA VAL A 208 -1.60 12.74 1.12
C VAL A 208 -1.33 13.90 2.09
N SER A 209 -2.41 14.48 2.63
CA SER A 209 -2.33 15.50 3.67
C SER A 209 -2.13 14.85 5.06
N TRP A 210 -0.91 14.43 5.37
CA TRP A 210 -0.56 13.72 6.61
C TRP A 210 -0.83 14.52 7.89
N ASN A 211 -0.84 15.86 7.83
CA ASN A 211 -1.25 16.71 8.97
C ASN A 211 -2.66 16.37 9.49
N ARG A 212 -3.56 15.86 8.63
CA ARG A 212 -4.92 15.42 9.03
C ARG A 212 -4.91 14.14 9.89
N TYR A 213 -3.77 13.47 9.96
CA TYR A 213 -3.56 12.23 10.70
C TYR A 213 -2.55 12.41 11.84
N ASN A 214 -2.37 13.65 12.33
CA ASN A 214 -1.44 13.99 13.40
C ASN A 214 0.04 13.65 13.09
N ILE A 215 0.41 13.68 11.80
CA ILE A 215 1.80 13.49 11.36
C ILE A 215 2.27 14.79 10.74
N SER A 216 3.36 15.34 11.27
CA SER A 216 3.94 16.60 10.79
C SER A 216 4.45 16.45 9.35
N GLN A 217 4.45 17.55 8.59
CA GLN A 217 4.92 17.58 7.20
C GLN A 217 5.85 18.76 6.95
N THR A 218 6.95 18.51 6.24
CA THR A 218 7.80 19.55 5.65
C THR A 218 7.52 19.60 4.15
N GLY A 219 6.85 20.67 3.71
CA GLY A 219 6.24 20.72 2.39
C GLY A 219 5.18 19.63 2.25
N ASN A 220 5.36 18.70 1.31
CA ASN A 220 4.44 17.58 1.06
C ASN A 220 4.89 16.27 1.72
N ARG A 221 6.06 16.23 2.36
CA ARG A 221 6.66 14.99 2.89
C ARG A 221 6.39 14.83 4.38
N PRO A 222 5.81 13.71 4.84
CA PRO A 222 5.66 13.44 6.26
C PRO A 222 7.02 13.34 6.95
N GLN A 223 7.07 13.78 8.20
CA GLN A 223 8.27 13.79 9.04
C GLN A 223 8.07 12.91 10.28
N GLY A 224 9.18 12.48 10.88
CA GLY A 224 9.22 11.65 12.08
C GLY A 224 9.36 10.16 11.80
N GLU A 225 9.14 9.36 12.84
CA GLU A 225 9.37 7.91 12.91
C GLU A 225 8.38 7.09 12.06
N LEU A 226 8.35 7.29 10.76
CA LEU A 226 7.33 6.71 9.89
C LEU A 226 7.96 5.89 8.76
N TYR A 227 7.65 4.59 8.76
CA TYR A 227 7.86 3.71 7.62
C TYR A 227 6.56 3.56 6.83
N ILE A 228 6.62 3.82 5.52
CA ILE A 228 5.50 3.69 4.59
C ILE A 228 5.81 2.61 3.57
N LEU A 229 5.07 1.51 3.63
CA LEU A 229 5.08 0.44 2.64
C LEU A 229 3.98 0.68 1.60
N VAL A 230 4.34 0.63 0.32
CA VAL A 230 3.39 0.63 -0.80
C VAL A 230 3.74 -0.50 -1.76
N HIS A 231 2.78 -1.38 -2.00
CA HIS A 231 2.89 -2.51 -2.91
C HIS A 231 1.83 -2.42 -3.99
N ILE A 232 2.24 -2.66 -5.25
CA ILE A 232 1.34 -2.95 -6.36
C ILE A 232 1.53 -4.40 -6.83
N ALA A 233 0.44 -5.16 -6.89
CA ALA A 233 0.37 -6.47 -7.54
C ALA A 233 -0.44 -6.34 -8.83
N SER A 234 0.15 -6.68 -9.98
CA SER A 234 -0.50 -6.60 -11.29
C SER A 234 0.06 -7.66 -12.24
N VAL A 235 -0.74 -8.08 -13.22
CA VAL A 235 -0.28 -8.95 -14.34
C VAL A 235 0.82 -8.30 -15.17
N TRP A 236 0.79 -6.97 -15.24
CA TRP A 236 1.83 -6.16 -15.87
C TRP A 236 1.96 -4.89 -15.05
N VAL A 237 3.16 -4.54 -14.60
CA VAL A 237 3.39 -3.32 -13.82
C VAL A 237 3.98 -2.28 -14.77
N PRO A 238 3.47 -1.04 -14.82
CA PRO A 238 3.96 -0.04 -15.76
C PRO A 238 5.24 0.58 -15.20
N PHE A 239 6.40 0.17 -15.70
CA PHE A 239 7.68 0.73 -15.28
C PHE A 239 8.10 1.91 -16.18
N THR A 240 8.82 2.88 -15.61
CA THR A 240 9.32 4.06 -16.37
C THR A 240 10.51 3.72 -17.28
N SER A 241 11.19 2.60 -17.02
CA SER A 241 12.37 2.17 -17.76
C SER A 241 12.53 0.65 -17.67
N GLU A 242 13.28 0.05 -18.59
CA GLU A 242 13.56 -1.39 -18.65
C GLU A 242 14.22 -1.94 -17.38
N GLY A 243 14.94 -1.11 -16.63
CA GLY A 243 15.53 -1.49 -15.34
C GLY A 243 14.51 -1.74 -14.22
N LYS A 244 13.21 -1.47 -14.43
CA LYS A 244 12.11 -1.74 -13.49
C LYS A 244 12.26 -1.11 -12.09
N GLU A 245 12.96 0.02 -11.98
CA GLU A 245 13.24 0.67 -10.68
C GLU A 245 12.16 1.64 -10.18
N ALA A 246 11.27 2.08 -11.06
CA ALA A 246 10.21 3.02 -10.73
C ALA A 246 8.94 2.72 -11.54
N ILE A 247 7.80 2.84 -10.86
CA ILE A 247 6.48 2.66 -11.45
C ILE A 247 6.05 4.00 -12.05
N ALA A 248 5.56 3.97 -13.28
CA ALA A 248 5.09 5.12 -14.03
C ALA A 248 3.82 5.74 -13.42
N ASN A 249 3.68 7.05 -13.63
CA ASN A 249 2.64 7.85 -12.99
C ASN A 249 1.31 7.81 -13.76
N TYR A 250 0.58 6.71 -13.64
CA TYR A 250 -0.79 6.61 -14.16
C TYR A 250 -1.80 7.04 -13.10
N ASP A 251 -2.78 7.86 -13.51
CA ASP A 251 -3.82 8.41 -12.64
C ASP A 251 -4.63 7.35 -11.87
N PRO A 252 -5.12 6.26 -12.50
CA PRO A 252 -5.84 5.21 -11.78
C PRO A 252 -5.00 4.57 -10.67
N ILE A 253 -3.72 4.32 -10.95
CA ILE A 253 -2.79 3.70 -9.98
C ILE A 253 -2.49 4.69 -8.84
N ARG A 254 -2.15 5.94 -9.17
CA ARG A 254 -1.84 6.98 -8.17
C ARG A 254 -3.02 7.22 -7.23
N LYS A 255 -4.23 7.35 -7.78
CA LYS A 255 -5.45 7.56 -6.99
C LYS A 255 -5.71 6.38 -6.05
N GLU A 256 -5.57 5.14 -6.52
CA GLU A 256 -5.79 3.97 -5.67
C GLU A 256 -4.72 3.86 -4.56
N MET A 257 -3.45 4.17 -4.86
CA MET A 257 -2.38 4.25 -3.85
C MET A 257 -2.67 5.31 -2.80
N LYS A 258 -3.11 6.50 -3.21
CA LYS A 258 -3.51 7.57 -2.29
C LYS A 258 -4.66 7.13 -1.38
N LEU A 259 -5.69 6.47 -1.92
CA LEU A 259 -6.83 5.98 -1.14
C LEU A 259 -6.39 4.94 -0.11
N ALA A 260 -5.52 4.00 -0.48
CA ALA A 260 -4.93 3.03 0.44
C ALA A 260 -4.18 3.72 1.59
N LEU A 261 -3.31 4.68 1.27
CA LEU A 261 -2.54 5.44 2.25
C LEU A 261 -3.43 6.27 3.19
N GLN A 262 -4.51 6.87 2.67
CA GLN A 262 -5.47 7.58 3.51
C GLN A 262 -6.21 6.64 4.47
N GLU A 263 -6.55 5.43 4.04
CA GLU A 263 -7.19 4.43 4.88
C GLU A 263 -6.30 3.99 6.03
N ALA A 264 -5.02 3.68 5.75
CA ALA A 264 -4.03 3.38 6.77
C ALA A 264 -3.74 4.60 7.67
N GLY A 265 -3.63 5.80 7.08
CA GLY A 265 -3.41 7.06 7.79
C GLY A 265 -4.50 7.37 8.82
N ARG A 266 -5.77 7.06 8.52
CA ARG A 266 -6.86 7.19 9.50
C ARG A 266 -6.73 6.25 10.71
N LYS A 267 -6.12 5.07 10.55
CA LYS A 267 -5.86 4.14 11.66
C LYS A 267 -4.69 4.66 12.51
N LEU A 268 -3.60 5.07 11.86
CA LEU A 268 -2.43 5.65 12.55
C LEU A 268 -2.76 6.96 13.27
N GLY A 269 -3.48 7.89 12.63
CA GLY A 269 -3.84 9.16 13.27
C GLY A 269 -4.74 9.01 14.50
N ARG A 270 -5.59 7.97 14.53
CA ARG A 270 -6.35 7.61 15.74
C ARG A 270 -5.44 7.11 16.86
N TYR A 271 -4.40 6.35 16.52
CA TYR A 271 -3.39 5.89 17.49
C TYR A 271 -2.62 7.06 18.08
N ILE A 272 -2.01 7.90 17.23
CA ILE A 272 -1.24 9.08 17.65
C ILE A 272 -2.09 10.01 18.51
N GLY A 273 -3.33 10.30 18.06
CA GLY A 273 -4.23 11.18 18.80
C GLY A 273 -4.64 10.63 20.18
N ARG A 274 -4.72 9.31 20.36
CA ARG A 274 -4.92 8.69 21.68
C ARG A 274 -3.68 8.80 22.55
N LYS A 275 -2.50 8.57 21.97
CA LYS A 275 -1.21 8.69 22.67
C LYS A 275 -0.98 10.11 23.19
N GLU A 276 -1.13 11.12 22.33
CA GLU A 276 -0.97 12.53 22.72
C GLU A 276 -1.96 12.94 23.84
N LYS A 277 -3.22 12.52 23.74
CA LYS A 277 -4.22 12.78 24.79
C LYS A 277 -3.81 12.16 26.12
N LYS A 278 -3.34 10.91 26.09
CA LYS A 278 -2.86 10.20 27.28
C LYS A 278 -1.67 10.91 27.91
N GLU A 279 -0.71 11.35 27.11
CA GLU A 279 0.46 12.10 27.59
C GLU A 279 0.08 13.44 28.21
N ILE A 280 -0.85 14.19 27.59
CA ILE A 280 -1.34 15.46 28.13
C ILE A 280 -2.03 15.24 29.47
N GLN A 281 -2.85 14.21 29.61
CA GLN A 281 -3.51 13.88 30.87
C GLN A 281 -2.52 13.42 31.94
N GLU A 282 -1.52 12.61 31.59
CA GLU A 282 -0.47 12.22 32.52
C GLU A 282 0.35 13.41 33.01
N LYS A 283 0.70 14.35 32.11
CA LYS A 283 1.39 15.60 32.49
C LYS A 283 0.54 16.44 33.44
N LYS A 284 -0.74 16.63 33.14
CA LYS A 284 -1.69 17.33 34.03
C LYS A 284 -1.79 16.65 35.39
N ARG A 285 -1.92 15.32 35.43
CA ARG A 285 -1.97 14.56 36.68
C ARG A 285 -0.71 14.78 37.51
N ARG A 286 0.48 14.68 36.90
CA ARG A 286 1.76 14.91 37.59
C ARG A 286 1.84 16.33 38.16
N GLN A 287 1.46 17.34 37.38
CA GLN A 287 1.46 18.75 37.83
C GLN A 287 0.47 19.00 38.99
N LEU A 288 -0.76 18.46 38.89
CA LEU A 288 -1.76 18.60 39.94
C LEU A 288 -1.36 17.85 41.21
N THR A 289 -0.68 16.70 41.09
CA THR A 289 -0.16 15.96 42.24
C THR A 289 0.91 16.78 42.96
N SER A 290 1.86 17.38 42.24
CA SER A 290 2.88 18.25 42.86
C SER A 290 2.26 19.50 43.51
N TYR A 291 1.19 20.07 42.94
CA TYR A 291 0.48 21.17 43.58
C TYR A 291 -0.29 20.73 44.83
N ALA A 292 -0.81 19.50 44.86
CA ALA A 292 -1.49 18.96 46.04
C ALA A 292 -0.53 18.86 47.23
N GLU A 293 0.70 18.39 47.01
CA GLU A 293 1.77 18.31 48.03
C GLU A 293 2.09 19.69 48.63
N GLU A 294 2.12 20.76 47.82
CA GLU A 294 2.38 22.12 48.32
C GLU A 294 1.12 22.79 48.93
N MET A 295 -0.06 22.51 48.40
CA MET A 295 -1.32 23.11 48.84
C MET A 295 -1.84 22.53 50.15
N GLY A 296 -1.61 21.25 50.44
CA GLY A 296 -2.07 20.58 51.67
C GLY A 296 -1.66 21.34 52.94
N PRO A 297 -0.35 21.58 53.15
CA PRO A 297 0.15 22.35 54.29
C PRO A 297 -0.36 23.80 54.31
N ALA A 298 -0.38 24.48 53.16
CA ALA A 298 -0.81 25.89 53.08
C ALA A 298 -2.30 26.06 53.39
N ILE A 299 -3.15 25.14 52.95
CA ILE A 299 -4.60 25.15 53.23
C ILE A 299 -4.85 24.82 54.71
N ALA A 300 -4.11 23.85 55.28
CA ALA A 300 -4.19 23.52 56.70
C ALA A 300 -3.80 24.73 57.59
N GLU A 301 -2.75 25.45 57.21
CA GLU A 301 -2.30 26.67 57.88
C GLU A 301 -3.34 27.80 57.80
N LEU A 302 -3.90 28.06 56.61
CA LEU A 302 -4.91 29.11 56.40
C LEU A 302 -6.24 28.81 57.09
N ALA A 303 -6.68 27.55 57.10
CA ALA A 303 -7.92 27.12 57.74
C ALA A 303 -7.83 27.10 59.29
N GLY A 304 -6.62 27.10 59.84
CA GLY A 304 -6.35 27.07 61.28
C GLY A 304 -6.78 25.77 61.98
N LYS A 305 -7.29 24.78 61.22
CA LYS A 305 -7.70 23.43 61.64
C LYS A 305 -7.66 22.49 60.44
N GLY A 306 -7.22 21.25 60.68
CA GLY A 306 -7.12 20.19 59.66
C GLY A 306 -5.73 19.56 59.66
N ASP A 307 -5.67 18.26 59.41
CA ASP A 307 -4.40 17.55 59.21
C ASP A 307 -3.93 17.81 57.76
N PRO A 308 -2.73 18.39 57.53
CA PRO A 308 -2.16 18.59 56.20
C PRO A 308 -2.21 17.33 55.34
N ASP A 309 -1.94 16.16 55.94
CA ASP A 309 -1.89 14.89 55.22
C ASP A 309 -3.30 14.44 54.77
N GLU A 310 -4.36 14.73 55.53
CA GLU A 310 -5.74 14.42 55.12
C GLU A 310 -6.20 15.31 53.97
N ILE A 311 -5.82 16.60 53.97
CA ILE A 311 -6.19 17.56 52.93
C ILE A 311 -5.45 17.22 51.62
N GLU A 312 -4.16 16.89 51.71
CA GLU A 312 -3.38 16.42 50.57
C GLU A 312 -4.01 15.16 49.95
N ASN A 313 -4.33 14.15 50.77
CA ASN A 313 -4.95 12.91 50.31
C ASN A 313 -6.33 13.15 49.66
N GLN A 314 -7.12 14.12 50.15
CA GLN A 314 -8.39 14.49 49.52
C GLN A 314 -8.20 15.14 48.14
N ILE A 315 -7.21 16.04 48.00
CA ILE A 315 -6.90 16.67 46.71
C ILE A 315 -6.37 15.63 45.73
N GLN A 316 -5.47 14.74 46.16
CA GLN A 316 -4.97 13.65 45.32
C GLN A 316 -6.10 12.72 44.86
N LYS A 317 -7.05 12.40 45.75
CA LYS A 317 -8.22 11.59 45.40
C LYS A 317 -9.12 12.27 44.37
N MET A 318 -9.36 13.58 44.49
CA MET A 318 -10.11 14.36 43.49
C MET A 318 -9.39 14.35 42.12
N VAL A 319 -8.07 14.54 42.10
CA VAL A 319 -7.25 14.48 40.87
C VAL A 319 -7.32 13.09 40.23
N GLN A 320 -7.41 12.03 41.05
CA GLN A 320 -7.52 10.64 40.59
C GLN A 320 -8.92 10.30 40.06
N GLU A 321 -9.98 10.86 40.64
CA GLU A 321 -11.37 10.69 40.16
C GLU A 321 -11.62 11.42 38.83
N ASP A 322 -11.04 12.61 38.64
CA ASP A 322 -11.04 13.33 37.35
C ASP A 322 -10.21 12.62 36.26
N TYR A 323 -9.28 11.74 36.66
CA TYR A 323 -8.49 10.92 35.76
C TYR A 323 -9.22 9.61 35.44
N ASN A 324 -10.00 9.58 34.36
CA ASN A 324 -10.60 8.36 33.85
C ASN A 324 -9.87 7.83 32.60
N PRO A 325 -8.97 6.83 32.74
CA PRO A 325 -8.24 6.26 31.60
C PRO A 325 -9.11 5.37 30.69
N GLU A 326 -10.28 4.92 31.12
CA GLU A 326 -11.15 4.01 30.36
C GLU A 326 -12.08 4.74 29.35
N GLN A 327 -12.13 6.07 29.39
CA GLN A 327 -12.93 6.89 28.46
C GLN A 327 -12.16 7.37 27.20
N LEU A 328 -10.95 6.86 26.93
CA LEU A 328 -10.00 7.39 25.92
C LEU A 328 -9.94 6.62 24.57
#